data_AF-A0A497EHX3-F1
#
_entry.id   AF-A0A497EHX3-F1
#
_cell.length_a   1.000
_cell.length_b   1.000
_cell.length_c   1.000
_cell.angle_alpha   90.00
_cell.angle_beta   90.00
_cell.angle_gamma   90.00
#
_symmetry.space_group_name_H-M   'P 1'
#
loop_
_entity.id
_entity.type
_entity.pdbx_description
1 polymer ?
#
loop_
_entity_poly.entity_id
_entity_poly.type
_entity_poly.pdbx_seq_one_letter_code
_entity_poly.pdbx_strand_id
1 'polypeptide(L)' 'MTGPGEGKFELKRIKVYIHEKGKSKARITHIDIEGDIGKIIKPGEITFVKGKEGGVFIALKKKMIERAERMIKGFKK' A
#
# COMPACT_ATOMS: atom_id res chain seq x y z
N MET A 1 10.93 4.37 14.03
CA MET A 1 10.18 5.63 13.80
C MET A 1 8.83 5.36 13.15
N THR A 2 7.77 5.22 13.96
CA THR A 2 6.36 5.10 13.51
C THR A 2 5.68 6.48 13.57
N GLY A 3 4.63 6.70 12.77
CA GLY A 3 3.87 7.97 12.75
C GLY A 3 4.31 9.02 11.72
N PRO A 4 3.58 10.15 11.62
CA PRO A 4 3.88 11.26 10.72
C PRO A 4 5.23 11.91 11.04
N GLY A 5 5.85 12.49 10.02
CA GLY A 5 7.19 13.09 10.10
C GLY A 5 7.53 13.72 8.77
N GLU A 6 8.61 14.49 8.72
CA GLU A 6 9.04 15.18 7.49
C GLU A 6 9.15 14.20 6.31
N GLY A 7 8.52 14.55 5.18
CA GLY A 7 8.49 13.72 3.97
C GLY A 7 7.49 12.55 3.99
N LYS A 8 6.72 12.34 5.05
CA LYS A 8 5.65 11.33 5.10
C LYS A 8 4.31 11.92 4.70
N PHE A 9 3.70 11.35 3.67
CA PHE A 9 2.38 11.76 3.17
C PHE A 9 1.37 10.67 3.53
N GLU A 10 0.28 11.08 4.17
CA GLU A 10 -0.81 10.17 4.51
C GLU A 10 -1.65 9.85 3.26
N LEU A 11 -1.80 8.56 2.97
CA LEU A 11 -2.74 8.09 1.96
C LEU A 11 -4.14 8.03 2.58
N LYS A 12 -5.04 8.90 2.11
CA LYS A 12 -6.44 8.90 2.55
C LYS A 12 -7.20 7.73 1.93
N ARG A 13 -8.34 7.38 2.54
CA ARG A 13 -9.29 6.37 2.02
C ARG A 13 -8.68 4.97 1.83
N ILE A 14 -7.82 4.55 2.76
CA ILE A 14 -7.29 3.19 2.79
C ILE A 14 -8.18 2.30 3.66
N LYS A 15 -8.49 1.10 3.18
CA LYS A 15 -9.14 0.05 3.95
C LYS A 15 -8.25 -1.18 3.96
N VAL A 16 -8.15 -1.83 5.11
CA VAL A 16 -7.33 -3.04 5.30
C VAL A 16 -8.24 -4.17 5.76
N TYR A 17 -8.15 -5.31 5.08
CA TYR A 17 -8.99 -6.48 5.33
C TYR A 17 -8.12 -7.72 5.49
N ILE A 18 -8.52 -8.62 6.39
CA ILE A 18 -8.01 -9.99 6.40
C ILE A 18 -9.00 -10.82 5.60
N HIS A 19 -8.55 -11.37 4.48
CA HIS A 19 -9.35 -12.21 3.62
C HIS A 19 -9.13 -13.67 4.01
N GLU A 20 -10.13 -14.28 4.64
CA GLU A 20 -10.09 -15.66 5.12
C GLU A 20 -10.08 -16.69 3.98
N LYS A 21 -9.18 -17.68 4.06
CA LYS A 21 -9.14 -18.82 3.13
C LYS A 21 -10.51 -19.51 3.03
N GLY A 22 -10.97 -19.78 1.82
CA GLY A 22 -12.21 -20.52 1.56
C GLY A 22 -13.48 -19.66 1.61
N LYS A 23 -13.40 -18.40 2.06
CA LYS A 23 -14.47 -17.41 1.92
C LYS A 23 -14.25 -16.59 0.66
N SER A 24 -15.34 -16.13 0.03
CA SER A 24 -15.30 -15.20 -1.13
C SER A 24 -14.29 -15.57 -2.23
N LYS A 25 -14.08 -16.88 -2.48
CA LYS A 25 -13.13 -17.44 -3.45
C LYS A 25 -11.63 -17.22 -3.14
N ALA A 26 -11.27 -16.82 -1.92
CA ALA A 26 -9.87 -16.74 -1.51
C ALA A 26 -9.22 -18.13 -1.43
N ARG A 27 -8.15 -18.33 -2.19
CA ARG A 27 -7.36 -19.57 -2.21
C ARG A 27 -6.49 -19.74 -0.95
N ILE A 28 -6.04 -18.63 -0.37
CA ILE A 28 -5.22 -18.56 0.85
C ILE A 28 -5.70 -17.42 1.74
N THR A 29 -5.38 -17.46 3.03
CA THR A 29 -5.62 -16.30 3.91
C THR A 29 -4.59 -15.23 3.60
N HIS A 30 -5.02 -14.01 3.32
CA HIS A 30 -4.15 -12.88 2.97
C HIS A 30 -4.71 -11.56 3.49
N ILE A 31 -3.95 -10.48 3.35
CA ILE A 31 -4.37 -9.13 3.72
C ILE A 31 -4.57 -8.32 2.45
N ASP A 32 -5.77 -7.78 2.27
CA ASP A 32 -6.09 -6.85 1.19
C ASP A 32 -5.97 -5.42 1.71
N ILE A 33 -5.28 -4.57 0.93
CA ILE A 33 -5.21 -3.13 1.18
C ILE A 33 -5.84 -2.46 -0.04
N GLU A 34 -6.98 -1.80 0.18
CA GLU A 34 -7.79 -1.18 -0.87
C GLU A 34 -7.82 0.34 -0.74
N GLY A 35 -8.10 1.03 -1.85
CA GLY A 35 -8.22 2.48 -1.91
C GLY A 35 -7.12 3.15 -2.73
N ASP A 36 -6.62 4.29 -2.24
CA ASP A 36 -5.64 5.10 -2.98
C ASP A 36 -4.30 4.39 -3.24
N ILE A 37 -4.00 3.30 -2.50
CA ILE A 37 -2.83 2.44 -2.77
C ILE A 37 -2.84 1.85 -4.19
N GLY A 38 -4.02 1.62 -4.78
CA GLY A 38 -4.18 1.14 -6.15
C GLY A 38 -3.78 2.16 -7.23
N LYS A 39 -3.52 3.41 -6.85
CA LYS A 39 -2.90 4.42 -7.72
C LYS A 39 -1.39 4.18 -7.87
N ILE A 40 -0.76 3.58 -6.86
CA ILE A 40 0.67 3.28 -6.81
C ILE A 40 0.94 1.88 -7.38
N ILE A 41 0.24 0.86 -6.86
CA ILE A 41 0.39 -0.56 -7.23
C ILE A 41 -0.83 -0.97 -8.06
N LYS A 42 -0.63 -1.23 -9.36
CA LYS A 42 -1.74 -1.53 -10.29
C LYS A 42 -2.11 -3.02 -10.29
N PRO A 43 -3.34 -3.38 -10.72
CA PRO A 43 -3.74 -4.78 -10.85
C PRO A 43 -2.71 -5.60 -11.66
N GLY A 44 -2.34 -6.77 -11.14
CA GLY A 44 -1.34 -7.66 -11.73
C GLY A 44 0.12 -7.31 -11.41
N GLU A 45 0.40 -6.16 -10.77
CA GLU A 45 1.75 -5.84 -10.32
C GLU A 45 2.05 -6.47 -8.95
N ILE A 46 3.23 -7.08 -8.83
CA ILE A 46 3.69 -7.71 -7.59
C ILE A 46 4.83 -6.88 -6.99
N THR A 47 4.83 -6.73 -5.67
CA THR A 47 5.96 -6.13 -4.94
C THR A 47 6.19 -6.83 -3.59
N PHE A 48 7.17 -6.36 -2.82
CA PHE A 48 7.58 -6.99 -1.56
C PHE A 48 6.99 -6.28 -0.34
N VAL A 49 6.66 -7.08 0.67
CA VAL A 49 6.21 -6.61 1.98
C VAL A 49 7.19 -7.08 3.04
N LYS A 50 7.54 -6.20 3.97
CA LYS A 50 8.35 -6.51 5.14
C LYS A 50 7.63 -6.07 6.41
N GLY A 51 7.60 -6.92 7.43
CA GLY A 51 7.12 -6.53 8.76
C GLY A 51 7.98 -5.42 9.36
N LYS A 52 7.35 -4.50 10.07
CA LYS A 52 8.03 -3.49 10.89
C LYS A 52 7.27 -3.30 12.19
N GLU A 53 7.88 -2.62 13.15
CA GLU A 53 7.19 -2.24 14.38
C GLU A 53 5.90 -1.46 14.07
N GLY A 54 4.77 -1.94 14.59
CA GLY A 54 3.45 -1.33 14.39
C GLY A 54 2.84 -1.48 12.98
N GLY A 55 3.35 -2.38 12.12
CA GLY A 55 2.67 -2.68 10.86
C GLY A 55 3.58 -3.27 9.79
N VAL A 56 3.41 -2.83 8.54
CA VAL A 56 4.19 -3.29 7.39
C VAL A 56 4.84 -2.14 6.63
N PHE A 57 5.93 -2.47 5.95
CA PHE A 57 6.58 -1.66 4.93
C PHE A 57 6.40 -2.36 3.58
N ILE A 58 5.97 -1.61 2.57
CA ILE A 58 5.84 -2.10 1.19
C ILE A 58 6.99 -1.49 0.38
N ALA A 59 7.90 -2.32 -0.12
CA ALA A 59 8.94 -1.86 -1.03
C ALA A 59 8.30 -1.58 -2.40
N LEU A 60 8.68 -0.50 -3.08
CA LEU A 60 8.14 -0.14 -4.39
C LEU A 60 9.14 -0.44 -5.50
N LYS A 61 8.66 -0.96 -6.63
CA LYS A 61 9.45 -1.10 -7.86
C LYS A 61 9.49 0.23 -8.62
N LYS A 62 10.44 0.40 -9.55
CA LYS A 62 10.67 1.65 -10.31
C LYS A 62 9.40 2.35 -10.79
N LYS A 63 8.52 1.64 -11.53
CA LYS A 63 7.25 2.21 -12.03
C LYS A 63 6.28 2.64 -10.92
N MET A 64 6.28 1.94 -9.79
CA MET A 64 5.45 2.29 -8.63
C MET A 64 5.99 3.53 -7.90
N ILE A 65 7.33 3.64 -7.78
CA ILE A 65 8.01 4.83 -7.23
C ILE A 65 7.61 6.06 -8.05
N GLU A 66 7.72 5.99 -9.37
CA GLU A 66 7.34 7.11 -10.26
C GLU A 66 5.88 7.55 -10.08
N ARG A 67 4.96 6.62 -9.75
CA ARG A 67 3.56 6.95 -9.47
C ARG A 67 3.39 7.56 -8.07
N ALA A 68 4.08 7.03 -7.07
CA ALA A 68 4.08 7.56 -5.72
C ALA A 68 4.63 9.01 -5.67
N GLU A 69 5.74 9.28 -6.36
CA GLU A 69 6.32 10.63 -6.47
C GLU A 69 5.38 11.62 -7.17
N ARG A 70 4.66 11.17 -8.20
CA ARG A 70 3.61 11.97 -8.84
C ARG A 70 2.48 12.31 -7.87
N MET A 71 2.05 11.36 -7.04
CA MET A 71 1.06 11.64 -6.00
C MET A 71 1.58 12.62 -4.94
N ILE A 72 2.82 12.47 -4.50
CA ILE A 72 3.47 13.39 -3.54
C ILE A 72 3.49 14.82 -4.09
N LYS A 73 3.85 15.01 -5.37
CA LYS A 73 3.79 16.33 -6.02
C LYS A 73 2.37 16.92 -6.01
N GLY A 74 1.34 16.07 -6.12
CA GLY A 74 -0.05 16.47 -6.01
C GLY A 74 -0.47 16.90 -4.60
N PHE A 75 0.13 16.34 -3.55
CA PHE A 75 -0.13 16.74 -2.16
C PHE A 75 0.58 18.03 -1.73
N LYS A 76 1.63 18.44 -2.45
CA LYS A 76 2.37 19.68 -2.20
C LYS A 76 1.77 20.90 -2.91
N LYS A 77 0.76 20.71 -3.76
CA LYS A 77 -0.03 21.78 -4.36
C LYS A 77 -1.19 22.14 -3.44
#